data_AF-A0A7J6L2W4-F1
#
_entry.id   AF-A0A7J6L2W4-F1
#
_cell.length_a   1.000
_cell.length_b   1.000
_cell.length_c   1.000
_cell.angle_alpha   90.00
_cell.angle_beta   90.00
_cell.angle_gamma   90.00
#
_symmetry.space_group_name_H-M   'P 1'
#
loop_
_entity.id
_entity.type
_entity.pdbx_description
1 polymer ?
#
loop_
_entity_poly.entity_id
_entity_poly.type
_entity_poly.pdbx_seq_one_letter_code
_entity_poly.pdbx_strand_id
1 'polypeptide(L)'
;MKLELKQIEKDGSGRVVVIPEESEDIWHLYNLVQRGDRITANTVRKVSKETSSGSVSSEKRHLRLTIAVTTVDYDGEANIIRFSGKNRTESPYIKLNQHHTIEVGLNNRIQLSKGRWDSISLDILNEATN
;
A
#
# COMPACT_ATOMS: atom_id res chain seq x y z
N MET A 1 4.34 -9.77 -12.65
CA MET A 1 3.59 -8.61 -12.10
C MET A 1 3.01 -7.75 -13.21
N LYS A 2 1.73 -7.40 -13.14
CA LYS A 2 1.12 -6.51 -14.14
C LYS A 2 1.33 -5.04 -13.81
N LEU A 3 1.98 -4.31 -14.72
CA LEU A 3 2.15 -2.85 -14.65
C LEU A 3 1.00 -2.13 -15.36
N GLU A 4 0.24 -1.31 -14.63
CA GLU A 4 -0.84 -0.50 -15.21
C GLU A 4 -0.44 0.95 -15.49
N LEU A 5 0.50 1.49 -14.72
CA LEU A 5 0.95 2.87 -14.84
C LEU A 5 2.41 2.99 -14.42
N LYS A 6 3.20 3.72 -15.20
CA LYS A 6 4.56 4.15 -14.85
C LYS A 6 4.69 5.65 -15.15
N GLN A 7 4.79 6.46 -14.10
CA GLN A 7 4.99 7.91 -14.18
C GLN A 7 6.19 8.28 -13.32
N ILE A 8 7.32 8.54 -13.97
CA ILE A 8 8.58 8.90 -13.30
C ILE A 8 9.03 10.22 -13.91
N GLU A 9 9.17 11.22 -13.06
CA GLU A 9 9.58 12.57 -13.41
C GLU A 9 11.10 12.66 -13.60
N LYS A 10 11.56 13.76 -14.22
CA LYS A 10 12.99 13.98 -14.48
C LYS A 10 13.84 14.09 -13.21
N ASP A 11 13.23 14.48 -12.10
CA ASP A 11 13.89 14.55 -10.78
C ASP A 11 14.01 13.17 -10.10
N GLY A 12 13.49 12.12 -10.75
CA GLY A 12 13.47 10.75 -10.26
C GLY A 12 12.29 10.44 -9.34
N SER A 13 11.49 11.44 -8.93
CA SER A 13 10.26 11.18 -8.18
C SER A 13 9.19 10.58 -9.08
N GLY A 14 8.24 9.86 -8.51
CA GLY A 14 7.18 9.29 -9.34
C GLY A 14 6.34 8.25 -8.66
N ARG A 15 5.43 7.69 -9.44
CA ARG A 15 4.53 6.61 -9.00
C ARG A 15 4.36 5.54 -10.08
N VAL A 16 4.14 4.34 -9.60
CA VAL A 16 3.72 3.21 -10.42
C VAL A 16 2.43 2.62 -9.85
N VAL A 17 1.65 2.01 -10.72
CA VAL A 17 0.51 1.17 -10.33
C VAL A 17 0.77 -0.22 -10.83
N VAL A 18 0.69 -1.19 -9.92
CA VAL A 18 0.94 -2.60 -10.21
C VAL A 18 -0.13 -3.48 -9.59
N ILE A 19 -0.28 -4.67 -10.17
CA ILE A 19 -1.10 -5.76 -9.65
C ILE A 19 -0.19 -6.99 -9.56
N PRO A 20 0.08 -7.52 -8.34
CA PRO A 20 0.80 -8.78 -8.19
C PRO A 20 -0.13 -9.93 -8.60
N GLU A 21 0.29 -10.76 -9.56
CA GLU A 21 -0.49 -11.86 -10.10
C GLU A 21 0.00 -13.21 -9.56
N GLU A 22 1.28 -13.29 -9.18
CA GLU A 22 1.93 -14.51 -8.68
C GLU A 22 2.68 -14.28 -7.35
N SER A 23 3.10 -15.35 -6.68
CA SER A 23 3.80 -15.29 -5.38
C SER A 23 5.14 -14.55 -5.47
N GLU A 24 5.86 -14.72 -6.58
CA GLU A 24 7.12 -14.03 -6.88
C GLU A 24 6.91 -12.51 -6.95
N ASP A 25 5.75 -12.05 -7.42
CA ASP A 25 5.43 -10.61 -7.43
C ASP A 25 5.33 -10.03 -6.02
N ILE A 26 4.83 -10.79 -5.05
CA ILE A 26 4.77 -10.35 -3.65
C ILE A 26 6.18 -10.21 -3.08
N TRP A 27 7.10 -11.11 -3.46
CA TRP A 27 8.51 -11.01 -3.10
C TRP A 27 9.19 -9.80 -3.77
N HIS A 28 8.91 -9.53 -5.05
CA HIS A 28 9.39 -8.32 -5.70
C HIS A 28 8.86 -7.05 -5.02
N LEU A 29 7.59 -7.01 -4.61
CA LEU A 29 7.04 -5.89 -3.84
C LEU A 29 7.76 -5.67 -2.51
N TYR A 30 8.13 -6.75 -1.82
CA TYR A 30 8.91 -6.67 -0.58
C TYR A 30 10.25 -5.97 -0.78
N ASN A 31 10.97 -6.31 -1.85
CA ASN A 31 12.26 -5.67 -2.16
C ASN A 31 12.10 -4.25 -2.74
N LEU A 32 11.00 -4.00 -3.42
CA LEU A 32 10.76 -2.71 -4.08
C LEU A 32 10.34 -1.62 -3.09
N VAL A 33 9.51 -1.95 -2.09
CA VAL A 33 8.94 -0.96 -1.16
C VAL A 33 9.88 -0.71 0.01
N GLN A 34 10.20 0.56 0.25
CA GLN A 34 11.10 0.97 1.32
C GLN A 34 10.41 1.87 2.34
N ARG A 35 11.00 1.99 3.52
CA ARG A 35 10.56 2.93 4.55
C ARG A 35 10.60 4.36 3.99
N GLY A 36 9.52 5.11 4.19
CA GLY A 36 9.36 6.48 3.68
C GLY A 36 8.56 6.57 2.39
N ASP A 37 8.42 5.45 1.64
CA ASP A 37 7.57 5.40 0.47
C ASP A 37 6.09 5.57 0.81
N ARG A 38 5.28 5.87 -0.20
CA ARG A 38 3.83 5.96 -0.06
C ARG A 38 3.15 4.83 -0.83
N ILE A 39 2.38 4.03 -0.11
CA ILE A 39 1.52 3.00 -0.69
C ILE A 39 0.07 3.47 -0.63
N THR A 40 -0.63 3.37 -1.77
CA THR A 40 -2.07 3.60 -1.84
C THR A 40 -2.78 2.34 -2.32
N ALA A 41 -3.72 1.83 -1.54
CA ALA A 41 -4.50 0.65 -1.88
C ALA A 41 -5.89 0.69 -1.25
N ASN A 42 -6.77 -0.20 -1.69
CA ASN A 42 -8.05 -0.44 -1.03
C ASN A 42 -7.82 -1.30 0.21
N THR A 43 -8.43 -0.92 1.32
CA THR A 43 -8.34 -1.62 2.61
C THR A 43 -9.70 -1.59 3.30
N VAL A 44 -9.87 -2.45 4.29
CA VAL A 44 -11.09 -2.52 5.10
C VAL A 44 -10.76 -2.09 6.50
N ARG A 45 -11.60 -1.22 7.07
CA ARG A 45 -11.48 -0.81 8.46
C ARG A 45 -12.80 -0.90 9.20
N LYS A 46 -12.75 -1.42 10.43
CA LYS A 46 -13.85 -1.34 11.38
C LYS A 46 -13.90 0.08 11.97
N VAL A 47 -15.03 0.76 11.75
CA VAL A 47 -15.30 2.09 12.27
C VAL A 47 -16.35 1.93 13.38
N SER A 48 -16.01 2.35 14.60
CA SER A 48 -16.95 2.42 15.72
C SER A 48 -17.67 3.76 15.72
N LYS A 49 -18.99 3.72 15.88
CA LYS A 49 -19.85 4.89 16.04
C LYS A 49 -20.61 4.74 17.36
N GLU A 50 -20.42 5.70 18.25
CA GLU A 50 -21.16 5.78 19.50
C GLU A 50 -22.51 6.45 19.23
N THR A 51 -23.60 5.79 19.62
CA THR A 51 -24.96 6.35 19.50
C THR A 51 -25.28 7.24 20.70
N SER A 52 -26.26 8.12 20.55
CA SER A 52 -26.75 8.99 21.65
C SER A 52 -27.28 8.20 22.85
N SER A 53 -27.59 6.91 22.69
CA SER A 53 -27.97 5.97 23.76
C SER A 53 -26.79 5.35 24.51
N GLY A 54 -25.53 5.71 24.18
CA GLY A 54 -24.32 5.12 24.75
C GLY A 54 -23.97 3.73 24.19
N SER A 55 -24.65 3.28 23.14
CA SER A 55 -24.35 1.99 22.50
C SER A 55 -23.27 2.16 21.42
N VAL A 56 -22.28 1.27 21.40
CA VAL A 56 -21.23 1.30 20.36
C VAL A 56 -21.65 0.39 19.21
N SER A 57 -22.02 0.98 18.08
CA SER A 57 -22.19 0.25 16.83
C SER A 57 -20.87 0.22 16.06
N SER A 58 -20.60 -0.85 15.33
CA SER A 58 -19.39 -0.96 14.52
C SER A 58 -19.70 -1.43 13.11
N GLU A 59 -19.11 -0.75 12.13
CA GLU A 59 -19.33 -1.03 10.71
C GLU A 59 -17.99 -1.21 10.00
N LYS A 60 -17.91 -2.18 9.09
CA LYS A 60 -16.73 -2.34 8.21
C LYS A 60 -16.90 -1.42 7.01
N ARG A 61 -15.91 -0.56 6.75
CA ARG A 61 -15.88 0.36 5.62
C ARG A 61 -14.71 0.03 4.70
N HIS A 62 -14.97 -0.04 3.40
CA HIS A 62 -13.95 -0.10 2.36
C HIS A 62 -13.43 1.31 2.11
N LEU A 63 -12.12 1.49 2.18
CA LEU A 63 -11.46 2.78 2.06
C LEU A 63 -10.25 2.64 1.14
N ARG A 64 -10.00 3.65 0.31
CA ARG A 64 -8.75 3.79 -0.41
C ARG A 64 -7.84 4.71 0.39
N LEU A 65 -6.76 4.18 0.96
CA LEU A 65 -5.87 4.92 1.85
C LEU A 65 -4.46 4.96 1.30
N THR A 66 -3.81 6.11 1.47
CA THR A 66 -2.38 6.28 1.29
C THR A 66 -1.70 6.25 2.65
N ILE A 67 -0.72 5.37 2.85
CA ILE A 67 0.13 5.36 4.04
C ILE A 67 1.57 5.74 3.67
N ALA A 68 2.26 6.44 4.58
CA ALA A 68 3.72 6.54 4.56
C ALA A 68 4.30 5.34 5.30
N VAL A 69 4.99 4.47 4.57
CA VAL A 69 5.47 3.17 5.04
C VAL A 69 6.52 3.36 6.14
N THR A 70 6.31 2.69 7.27
CA THR A 70 7.26 2.61 8.38
C THR A 70 7.87 1.23 8.51
N THR A 71 7.09 0.18 8.25
CA THR A 71 7.54 -1.23 8.28
C THR A 71 6.88 -2.00 7.15
N VAL A 72 7.58 -3.02 6.69
CA VAL A 72 7.14 -3.97 5.67
C VAL A 72 7.34 -5.37 6.25
N ASP A 73 6.29 -6.17 6.24
CA ASP A 73 6.29 -7.54 6.76
C ASP A 73 5.80 -8.48 5.66
N TYR A 74 6.57 -9.53 5.36
CA TYR A 74 6.32 -10.46 4.27
C TYR A 74 6.07 -11.85 4.83
N ASP A 75 4.94 -12.42 4.43
CA ASP A 75 4.50 -13.77 4.79
C ASP A 75 4.53 -14.63 3.52
N GLY A 76 5.62 -15.37 3.36
CA GLY A 76 5.86 -16.19 2.16
C GLY A 76 4.97 -17.43 2.07
N GLU A 77 4.45 -17.94 3.19
CA GLU A 77 3.51 -19.06 3.17
C GLU A 77 2.13 -18.60 2.72
N ALA A 78 1.69 -17.43 3.20
CA ALA A 78 0.38 -16.87 2.85
C ALA A 78 0.37 -16.12 1.51
N ASN A 79 1.54 -15.82 0.92
CA ASN A 79 1.70 -14.92 -0.24
C ASN A 79 1.11 -13.53 0.02
N ILE A 80 1.40 -12.99 1.21
CA ILE A 80 0.87 -11.71 1.67
C ILE A 80 2.01 -10.80 2.08
N ILE A 81 1.87 -9.51 1.79
CA ILE A 81 2.72 -8.45 2.32
C ILE A 81 1.91 -7.42 3.08
N ARG A 82 2.42 -6.99 4.23
CA ARG A 82 1.79 -6.02 5.13
C ARG A 82 2.63 -4.76 5.20
N PHE A 83 2.10 -3.69 4.65
CA PHE A 83 2.68 -2.36 4.74
C PHE A 83 2.06 -1.64 5.93
N SER A 84 2.83 -1.38 6.98
CA SER A 84 2.36 -0.58 8.11
C SER A 84 2.94 0.82 8.06
N GLY A 85 2.14 1.82 8.40
CA GLY A 85 2.54 3.20 8.24
C GLY A 85 1.55 4.21 8.79
N LYS A 86 1.88 5.49 8.63
CA LYS A 86 1.00 6.60 9.01
C LYS A 86 0.11 7.01 7.84
N ASN A 87 -1.19 7.11 8.07
CA ASN A 87 -2.17 7.58 7.09
C ASN A 87 -1.83 9.01 6.59
N ARG A 88 -1.91 9.19 5.27
CA ARG A 88 -1.67 10.44 4.53
C ARG A 88 -2.89 10.87 3.71
N THR A 89 -4.01 10.15 3.82
CA THR A 89 -5.28 10.48 3.17
C THR A 89 -6.23 11.04 4.21
N GLU A 90 -6.82 12.21 3.96
CA GLU A 90 -7.91 12.70 4.78
C GLU A 90 -9.16 11.85 4.55
N SER A 91 -9.78 11.41 5.64
CA SER A 91 -10.99 10.61 5.61
C SER A 91 -11.86 10.94 6.82
N PRO A 92 -13.20 10.98 6.67
CA PRO A 92 -14.09 11.16 7.82
C PRO A 92 -14.00 10.01 8.83
N TYR A 93 -13.43 8.87 8.43
CA TYR A 93 -13.36 7.66 9.26
C TYR A 93 -11.97 7.42 9.87
N ILE A 94 -10.93 8.04 9.34
CA ILE A 94 -9.54 7.82 9.75
C ILE A 94 -8.82 9.16 9.81
N LYS A 95 -8.31 9.49 11.00
CA LYS A 95 -7.55 10.72 11.21
C LYS A 95 -6.25 10.69 10.41
N LEU A 96 -5.81 11.86 9.95
CA LEU A 96 -4.49 12.03 9.38
C LEU A 96 -3.42 11.59 10.39
N ASN A 97 -2.31 11.03 9.91
CA ASN A 97 -1.20 10.50 10.72
C ASN A 97 -1.52 9.30 11.62
N GLN A 98 -2.76 8.80 11.65
CA GLN A 98 -3.07 7.59 12.40
C GLN A 98 -2.40 6.37 11.76
N HIS A 99 -1.91 5.46 12.59
CA HIS A 99 -1.32 4.21 12.08
C HIS A 99 -2.38 3.32 11.43
N HIS A 100 -2.01 2.71 10.31
CA HIS A 100 -2.81 1.73 9.59
C HIS A 100 -1.88 0.72 8.90
N THR A 101 -2.37 -0.50 8.74
CA THR A 101 -1.68 -1.56 8.02
C THR A 101 -2.51 -1.94 6.80
N ILE A 102 -1.88 -1.86 5.63
CA ILE A 102 -2.44 -2.31 4.36
C ILE A 102 -1.88 -3.70 4.10
N GLU A 103 -2.76 -4.68 4.03
CA GLU A 103 -2.44 -6.03 3.58
C GLU A 103 -2.64 -6.12 2.06
N VAL A 104 -1.68 -6.71 1.36
CA VAL A 104 -1.68 -6.87 -0.09
C VAL A 104 -1.35 -8.33 -0.38
N GLY A 105 -2.27 -9.02 -1.02
CA GLY A 105 -2.04 -10.33 -1.61
C GLY A 105 -2.16 -10.29 -3.13
N LEU A 106 -2.34 -11.46 -3.74
CA LEU A 106 -2.54 -11.59 -5.18
C LEU A 106 -3.76 -10.80 -5.67
N ASN A 107 -3.66 -10.25 -6.87
CA ASN A 107 -4.67 -9.48 -7.58
C ASN A 107 -5.10 -8.18 -6.85
N ASN A 108 -4.37 -7.75 -5.82
CA ASN A 108 -4.63 -6.48 -5.16
C ASN A 108 -3.90 -5.34 -5.87
N ARG A 109 -4.68 -4.48 -6.52
CA ARG A 109 -4.16 -3.27 -7.16
C ARG A 109 -3.59 -2.30 -6.14
N ILE A 110 -2.32 -1.95 -6.30
CA ILE A 110 -1.63 -0.97 -5.46
C ILE A 110 -0.99 0.13 -6.29
N GLN A 111 -0.84 1.30 -5.68
CA GLN A 111 -0.03 2.39 -6.21
C GLN A 111 1.13 2.64 -5.27
N LEU A 112 2.35 2.53 -5.77
CA LEU A 112 3.59 2.84 -5.07
C LEU A 112 4.10 4.19 -5.56
N SER A 113 4.32 5.13 -4.64
CA SER A 113 4.92 6.43 -4.93
C SER A 113 6.21 6.58 -4.14
N LYS A 114 7.30 6.89 -4.85
CA LYS A 114 8.64 7.09 -4.27
C LYS A 114 9.06 8.53 -4.48
N GLY A 115 9.83 9.06 -3.52
CA GLY A 115 10.49 10.35 -3.68
C GLY A 115 11.63 10.29 -4.71
N ARG A 116 12.22 9.10 -4.89
CA ARG A 116 13.21 8.81 -5.92
C ARG A 116 13.13 7.35 -6.35
N TRP A 117 13.06 7.12 -7.64
CA TRP A 117 13.24 5.83 -8.30
C TRP A 117 14.70 5.71 -8.72
N ASP A 118 15.51 5.04 -7.89
CA ASP A 118 16.90 4.74 -8.23
C ASP A 118 17.01 3.57 -9.21
N SER A 119 18.22 3.31 -9.71
CA SER A 119 18.45 2.22 -10.66
C SER A 119 18.02 0.87 -10.10
N ILE A 120 18.30 0.60 -8.83
CA ILE A 120 17.93 -0.66 -8.17
C ILE A 120 16.42 -0.85 -8.14
N SER A 121 15.65 0.18 -7.76
CA SER A 121 14.18 0.13 -7.76
C SER A 121 13.63 -0.07 -9.17
N LEU A 122 14.26 0.52 -10.18
CA LEU A 122 13.87 0.38 -11.58
C LEU A 122 14.18 -1.01 -12.11
N ASP A 123 15.33 -1.59 -11.75
CA ASP A 123 15.73 -2.93 -12.14
C ASP A 123 14.77 -3.97 -11.55
N ILE A 124 14.46 -3.89 -10.24
CA ILE A 124 13.46 -4.76 -9.60
C ILE A 124 12.10 -4.61 -10.28
N LEU A 125 11.67 -3.38 -10.57
CA LEU A 125 10.39 -3.15 -11.25
C LEU A 125 10.37 -3.78 -12.64
N ASN A 126 11.44 -3.61 -13.42
CA ASN A 126 11.51 -4.14 -14.78
C ASN A 126 11.54 -5.68 -14.75
N GLU A 127 12.31 -6.29 -13.83
CA GLU A 127 12.35 -7.74 -13.62
C GLU A 127 10.97 -8.29 -13.27
N ALA A 128 10.26 -7.65 -12.34
CA ALA A 128 8.93 -8.08 -11.93
C ALA A 128 7.85 -7.92 -13.01
N THR A 129 8.04 -7.00 -13.97
CA THR A 129 7.02 -6.66 -15.00
C THR A 129 7.33 -7.16 -16.40
N ASN A 130 8.43 -7.92 -16.55
CA ASN A 130 8.82 -8.53 -17.82
C ASN A 130 7.98 -9.76 -18.17
#